data_AF-A0A8S0PWZ9-F1
#
_entry.id   AF-A0A8S0PWZ9-F1
#
_cell.length_a   1.000
_cell.length_b   1.000
_cell.length_c   1.000
_cell.angle_alpha   90.00
_cell.angle_beta   90.00
_cell.angle_gamma   90.00
#
_symmetry.space_group_name_H-M   'P 1'
#
loop_
_entity.id
_entity.type
_entity.pdbx_description
1 polymer ?
#
loop_
_entity_poly.entity_id
_entity_poly.type
_entity_poly.pdbx_seq_one_letter_code
_entity_poly.pdbx_strand_id
1 'polypeptide(L)'
;MRQFLKEAIDEEGIGPRDDPKNRSKILAGESWWDRELAKKIWCFGTETTGPNMVVDMCKGVQYLNEIKVSVVGFQWASKEGSLVEENMRGICFEVCDMVLHTDAIHTCSGQVIPIARRVIYAFQLTAKSHLLEPVYLVEI
;
A
#
# COMPACT_ATOMS: atom_id res chain seq x y z
N MET A 1 -4.12 -5.82 7.89
CA MET A 1 -4.38 -6.74 6.77
C MET A 1 -4.55 -8.16 7.29
N ARG A 2 -5.46 -8.96 6.72
CA ARG A 2 -5.67 -10.37 7.10
C ARG A 2 -4.42 -11.21 6.79
N GLN A 3 -4.16 -12.25 7.58
CA GLN A 3 -2.93 -13.06 7.48
C GLN A 3 -2.78 -13.73 6.11
N PHE A 4 -3.82 -14.45 5.65
CA PHE A 4 -3.83 -15.16 4.37
C PHE A 4 -3.56 -14.26 3.14
N LEU A 5 -3.96 -12.99 3.20
CA LEU A 5 -3.69 -12.05 2.11
C LEU A 5 -2.20 -11.71 2.00
N LYS A 6 -1.47 -11.67 3.12
CA LYS A 6 -0.03 -11.41 3.12
C LYS A 6 0.72 -12.58 2.50
N GLU A 7 0.37 -13.79 2.94
CA GLU A 7 0.93 -15.06 2.44
C GLU A 7 0.69 -15.20 0.93
N ALA A 8 -0.52 -14.92 0.45
CA ALA A 8 -0.83 -14.97 -0.99
C ALA A 8 -0.03 -13.96 -1.84
N ILE A 9 0.39 -12.83 -1.26
CA ILE A 9 1.27 -11.86 -1.93
C ILE A 9 2.72 -12.34 -1.89
N ASP A 10 3.19 -12.87 -0.75
CA ASP A 10 4.56 -13.38 -0.59
C ASP A 10 4.82 -14.62 -1.48
N GLU A 11 3.83 -15.50 -1.65
CA GLU A 11 3.92 -16.68 -2.52
C GLU A 11 3.77 -16.34 -4.03
N GLU A 12 3.83 -15.06 -4.39
CA GLU A 12 3.70 -14.52 -5.75
C GLU A 12 2.37 -14.85 -6.46
N GLY A 13 1.35 -15.28 -5.72
CA GLY A 13 0.02 -15.53 -6.28
C GLY A 13 -0.76 -14.26 -6.66
N ILE A 14 -0.39 -13.11 -6.07
CA ILE A 14 -1.00 -11.80 -6.30
C ILE A 14 0.08 -10.72 -6.36
N GLY A 15 0.23 -10.07 -7.51
CA GLY A 15 1.26 -9.08 -7.75
C GLY A 15 0.81 -7.83 -8.52
N PRO A 16 1.75 -6.89 -8.73
CA PRO A 16 1.52 -5.67 -9.50
C PRO A 16 1.33 -5.93 -11.01
N ARG A 17 1.85 -7.06 -11.51
CA ARG A 17 1.80 -7.44 -12.94
C ARG A 17 0.46 -8.05 -13.36
N ASP A 18 -0.33 -8.51 -12.39
CA ASP A 18 -1.62 -9.13 -12.68
C ASP A 18 -2.63 -8.10 -13.18
N ASP A 19 -3.44 -8.52 -14.15
CA ASP A 19 -4.57 -7.70 -14.61
C ASP A 19 -5.51 -7.39 -13.43
N PRO A 20 -5.89 -6.12 -13.20
CA PRO A 20 -6.72 -5.74 -12.07
C PRO A 20 -8.06 -6.49 -11.98
N LYS A 21 -8.65 -6.91 -13.12
CA LYS A 21 -9.91 -7.68 -13.09
C LYS A 21 -9.64 -9.10 -12.60
N ASN A 22 -8.59 -9.75 -13.08
CA ASN A 22 -8.22 -11.08 -12.63
C ASN A 22 -7.78 -11.08 -11.17
N ARG A 23 -6.93 -10.12 -10.78
CA ARG A 23 -6.53 -9.90 -9.38
C ARG A 23 -7.74 -9.69 -8.46
N SER A 24 -8.72 -8.90 -8.88
CA SER A 24 -9.95 -8.70 -8.10
C SER A 24 -10.81 -9.96 -7.97
N LYS A 25 -10.75 -10.89 -8.93
CA LYS A 25 -11.45 -12.18 -8.82
C LYS A 25 -10.74 -13.11 -7.83
N ILE A 26 -9.42 -13.16 -7.86
CA ILE A 26 -8.61 -13.96 -6.93
C ILE A 26 -8.82 -13.45 -5.50
N LEU A 27 -8.66 -12.14 -5.28
CA LEU A 27 -8.84 -11.51 -3.98
C LEU A 27 -10.27 -11.66 -3.41
N ALA A 28 -11.28 -11.66 -4.27
CA ALA A 28 -12.68 -11.81 -3.86
C ALA A 28 -13.14 -13.27 -3.74
N GLY A 29 -12.43 -14.22 -4.37
CA GLY A 29 -12.87 -15.62 -4.49
C GLY A 29 -13.02 -16.29 -3.13
N GLU A 30 -11.99 -16.23 -2.30
CA GLU A 30 -11.99 -16.80 -0.96
C GLU A 30 -12.47 -15.81 0.12
N SER A 31 -13.16 -14.72 -0.28
CA SER A 31 -13.57 -13.64 0.64
C SER A 31 -12.41 -13.00 1.41
N TRP A 32 -11.20 -13.02 0.85
CA TRP A 32 -10.03 -12.39 1.46
C TRP A 32 -10.13 -10.87 1.45
N TRP A 33 -10.77 -10.31 0.41
CA TRP A 33 -10.94 -8.87 0.24
C TRP A 33 -12.20 -8.49 -0.55
N ASP A 34 -12.57 -7.21 -0.49
CA ASP A 34 -13.66 -6.64 -1.28
C ASP A 34 -13.29 -6.52 -2.77
N ARG A 35 -14.21 -6.95 -3.65
CA ARG A 35 -13.98 -6.99 -5.10
C ARG A 35 -13.82 -5.61 -5.73
N GLU A 36 -14.53 -4.61 -5.24
CA GLU A 36 -14.45 -3.24 -5.76
C GLU A 36 -13.14 -2.58 -5.34
N LEU A 37 -12.74 -2.79 -4.08
CA LEU A 37 -11.49 -2.25 -3.54
C LEU A 37 -10.27 -2.90 -4.18
N ALA A 38 -10.34 -4.20 -4.46
CA ALA A 38 -9.26 -4.95 -5.11
C ALA A 38 -8.88 -4.40 -6.50
N LYS A 39 -9.83 -3.78 -7.21
CA LYS A 39 -9.58 -3.12 -8.51
C LYS A 39 -8.87 -1.78 -8.37
N LYS A 40 -8.97 -1.15 -7.20
CA LYS A 40 -8.47 0.19 -6.90
C LYS A 40 -7.11 0.19 -6.18
N ILE A 41 -6.44 -0.96 -6.12
CA ILE A 41 -5.06 -1.05 -5.62
C ILE A 41 -4.14 -0.28 -6.57
N TRP A 42 -3.42 0.72 -6.03
CA TRP A 42 -2.45 1.51 -6.78
C TRP A 42 -1.12 0.80 -6.92
N CYS A 43 -0.63 0.21 -5.83
CA CYS A 43 0.67 -0.44 -5.78
C CYS A 43 0.77 -1.40 -4.59
N PHE A 44 1.75 -2.29 -4.69
CA PHE A 44 2.21 -3.16 -3.61
C PHE A 44 3.60 -2.73 -3.15
N GLY A 45 4.01 -3.06 -1.93
CA GLY A 45 5.35 -2.73 -1.41
C GLY A 45 5.71 -3.62 -0.22
N THR A 46 6.95 -3.75 0.19
CA THR A 46 8.16 -3.08 -0.26
C THR A 46 8.62 -3.53 -1.65
N GLU A 47 9.38 -2.68 -2.35
CA GLU A 47 10.02 -3.01 -3.64
C GLU A 47 9.06 -3.54 -4.71
N THR A 48 7.85 -2.97 -4.76
CA THR A 48 6.76 -3.30 -5.72
C THR A 48 6.07 -4.66 -5.58
N THR A 49 6.61 -5.60 -4.80
CA THR A 49 6.05 -6.96 -4.64
C THR A 49 5.72 -7.36 -3.21
N GLY A 50 6.14 -6.58 -2.21
CA GLY A 50 5.90 -6.95 -0.82
C GLY A 50 4.42 -6.89 -0.38
N PRO A 51 4.11 -7.47 0.78
CA PRO A 51 2.76 -7.63 1.31
C PRO A 51 2.24 -6.37 2.04
N ASN A 52 2.48 -5.20 1.47
CA ASN A 52 1.84 -3.95 1.81
C ASN A 52 1.16 -3.39 0.56
N MET A 53 0.10 -2.60 0.72
CA MET A 53 -0.61 -2.03 -0.43
C MET A 53 -1.15 -0.64 -0.15
N VAL A 54 -1.35 0.12 -1.23
CA VAL A 54 -2.09 1.38 -1.24
C VAL A 54 -3.37 1.19 -2.06
N VAL A 55 -4.51 1.55 -1.48
CA VAL A 55 -5.84 1.39 -2.09
C VAL A 55 -6.55 2.74 -2.15
N ASP A 56 -7.15 3.04 -3.28
CA ASP A 56 -8.00 4.22 -3.46
C ASP A 56 -9.44 3.97 -2.99
N MET A 57 -9.82 4.73 -1.96
CA MET A 57 -11.16 4.75 -1.37
C MET A 57 -11.90 6.07 -1.65
N CYS A 58 -11.27 7.01 -2.37
CA CYS A 58 -11.82 8.34 -2.61
C CYS A 58 -13.13 8.28 -3.42
N LYS A 59 -14.02 9.24 -3.14
CA LYS A 59 -15.28 9.43 -3.86
C LYS A 59 -15.41 10.89 -4.28
N GLY A 60 -15.53 11.14 -5.59
CA GLY A 60 -15.74 12.49 -6.13
C GLY A 60 -14.48 13.36 -6.22
N VAL A 61 -13.30 12.82 -5.92
CA VAL A 61 -12.02 13.55 -6.04
C VAL A 61 -11.57 13.58 -7.50
N GLN A 62 -11.33 14.78 -8.02
CA GLN A 62 -10.82 15.00 -9.39
C GLN A 62 -9.29 14.94 -9.42
N TYR A 63 -8.70 14.78 -10.61
CA TYR A 63 -7.25 14.83 -10.83
C TYR A 63 -6.41 13.83 -10.01
N LEU A 64 -7.04 12.76 -9.53
CA LEU A 64 -6.43 11.70 -8.73
C LEU A 64 -5.23 11.01 -9.41
N ASN A 65 -5.15 11.06 -10.74
CA ASN A 65 -4.00 10.54 -11.47
C ASN A 65 -2.73 11.39 -11.29
N GLU A 66 -2.83 12.68 -10.97
CA GLU A 66 -1.66 13.57 -10.80
C GLU A 66 -0.83 13.20 -9.57
N ILE A 67 -1.51 12.78 -8.51
CA ILE A 67 -0.87 12.37 -7.26
C ILE A 67 -0.39 10.93 -7.24
N LYS A 68 -0.55 10.15 -8.33
CA LYS A 68 -0.04 8.77 -8.35
C LYS A 68 1.47 8.69 -8.16
N VAL A 69 2.19 9.80 -8.31
CA VAL A 69 3.60 9.92 -7.94
C VAL A 69 3.86 9.69 -6.43
N SER A 70 2.85 9.86 -5.57
CA SER A 70 2.88 9.49 -4.15
C SER A 70 3.24 8.01 -3.91
N VAL A 71 2.99 7.13 -4.89
CA VAL A 71 3.39 5.72 -4.85
C VAL A 71 4.89 5.58 -4.61
N VAL A 72 5.71 6.45 -5.20
CA VAL A 72 7.17 6.45 -4.99
C VAL A 72 7.50 6.77 -3.52
N GLY A 73 6.78 7.73 -2.93
CA GLY A 73 6.88 8.03 -1.51
C GLY A 73 6.49 6.84 -0.64
N PHE A 74 5.45 6.09 -1.02
CA PHE A 74 5.07 4.86 -0.34
C PHE A 74 6.13 3.75 -0.44
N GLN A 75 6.72 3.51 -1.60
CA GLN A 75 7.78 2.50 -1.73
C GLN A 75 8.97 2.80 -0.82
N TRP A 76 9.35 4.08 -0.74
CA TRP A 76 10.44 4.49 0.14
C TRP A 76 10.04 4.36 1.61
N ALA A 77 8.88 4.88 1.98
CA ALA A 77 8.42 4.82 3.37
C ALA A 77 8.23 3.39 3.86
N SER A 78 7.68 2.50 3.04
CA SER A 78 7.48 1.10 3.41
C SER A 78 8.80 0.35 3.60
N LYS A 79 9.88 0.75 2.91
CA LYS A 79 11.20 0.15 3.07
C LYS A 79 11.89 0.54 4.38
N GLU A 80 11.77 1.81 4.76
CA GLU A 80 12.39 2.29 5.99
C GLU A 80 11.51 2.02 7.21
N GLY A 81 10.18 2.17 7.15
CA GLY A 81 9.39 2.11 8.38
C GLY A 81 9.61 3.33 9.29
N SER A 82 8.64 3.63 10.16
CA SER A 82 8.74 4.76 11.12
C SER A 82 9.18 4.37 12.53
N LEU A 83 9.15 3.07 12.87
CA LEU A 83 9.45 2.61 14.23
C LEU A 83 10.95 2.46 14.49
N VAL A 84 11.63 1.70 13.61
CA VAL A 84 13.02 1.24 13.84
C VAL A 84 13.84 1.19 12.55
N GLU A 85 13.44 1.94 11.52
CA GLU A 85 14.13 1.95 10.22
C GLU A 85 14.22 0.56 9.52
N GLU A 86 13.22 -0.30 9.77
CA GLU A 86 13.04 -1.61 9.13
C GLU A 86 11.79 -1.71 8.23
N ASN A 87 11.85 -2.66 7.28
CA ASN A 87 10.77 -2.92 6.32
C ASN A 87 9.41 -3.11 7.00
N MET A 88 8.41 -2.35 6.54
CA MET A 88 7.02 -2.54 6.93
C MET A 88 6.47 -3.85 6.35
N ARG A 89 5.54 -4.52 7.07
CA ARG A 89 4.91 -5.76 6.61
C ARG A 89 3.43 -5.84 6.98
N GLY A 90 2.59 -6.22 6.02
CA GLY A 90 1.17 -6.52 6.27
C GLY A 90 0.27 -5.31 6.46
N ILE A 91 0.62 -4.16 5.87
CA ILE A 91 -0.11 -2.89 6.03
C ILE A 91 -0.88 -2.55 4.75
N CYS A 92 -2.14 -2.15 4.92
CA CYS A 92 -2.96 -1.60 3.84
C CYS A 92 -3.20 -0.12 4.14
N PHE A 93 -2.75 0.76 3.27
CA PHE A 93 -3.00 2.20 3.34
C PHE A 93 -4.18 2.54 2.44
N GLU A 94 -5.21 3.12 3.03
CA GLU A 94 -6.43 3.52 2.33
C GLU A 94 -6.44 5.04 2.14
N VAL A 95 -6.48 5.47 0.88
CA VAL A 95 -6.60 6.90 0.54
C VAL A 95 -8.08 7.24 0.51
N CYS A 96 -8.57 7.83 1.61
CA CYS A 96 -10.01 8.08 1.80
C CYS A 96 -10.49 9.40 1.20
N ASP A 97 -9.67 10.46 1.29
CA ASP A 97 -10.04 11.80 0.82
C ASP A 97 -8.78 12.60 0.47
N MET A 98 -8.94 13.60 -0.41
CA MET A 98 -7.88 14.53 -0.77
C MET A 98 -8.42 15.84 -1.33
N VAL A 99 -7.77 16.94 -0.96
CA VAL A 99 -7.95 18.25 -1.57
C VAL A 99 -6.71 18.58 -2.41
N LEU A 100 -6.91 18.85 -3.69
CA LEU A 100 -5.86 19.20 -4.63
C LEU A 100 -5.97 20.66 -5.07
N HIS A 101 -4.81 21.29 -5.24
CA HIS A 101 -4.73 22.60 -5.89
C HIS A 101 -5.02 22.42 -7.39
N THR A 102 -5.71 23.39 -8.01
CA THR A 102 -6.12 23.31 -9.42
C THR A 102 -4.94 23.35 -10.39
N ASP A 103 -3.88 24.06 -10.01
CA ASP A 103 -2.67 24.17 -10.82
C ASP A 103 -1.69 23.02 -10.57
N ALA A 104 -1.39 22.27 -11.62
CA ALA A 104 -0.52 21.08 -11.58
C ALA A 104 0.92 21.35 -11.11
N ILE A 105 1.39 22.60 -11.15
CA ILE A 105 2.72 22.98 -10.63
C ILE A 105 2.82 22.77 -9.12
N HIS A 106 1.69 22.84 -8.40
CA HIS A 106 1.63 22.64 -6.96
C HIS A 106 1.39 21.17 -6.58
N THR A 107 1.05 20.30 -7.55
CA THR A 107 0.90 18.84 -7.37
C THR A 107 2.10 18.07 -7.90
N CYS A 108 3.21 18.75 -8.17
CA CYS A 108 4.43 18.13 -8.68
C CYS A 108 5.07 17.14 -7.69
N SER A 109 5.88 16.22 -8.22
CA SER A 109 6.53 15.13 -7.49
C SER A 109 7.34 15.60 -6.27
N GLY A 110 8.06 16.72 -6.40
CA GLY A 110 8.86 17.30 -5.32
C GLY A 110 8.05 17.77 -4.12
N GLN A 111 6.76 18.09 -4.31
CA GLN A 111 5.84 18.44 -3.22
C GLN A 111 5.15 17.19 -2.66
N VAL A 112 4.65 16.32 -3.55
CA VAL A 112 3.79 15.19 -3.17
C VAL A 112 4.57 14.06 -2.48
N ILE A 113 5.76 13.70 -2.98
CA ILE A 113 6.55 12.57 -2.43
C ILE A 113 6.91 12.75 -0.95
N PRO A 114 7.51 13.88 -0.51
CA PRO A 114 7.88 14.04 0.89
C PRO A 114 6.65 14.11 1.82
N ILE A 115 5.53 14.67 1.33
CA ILE A 115 4.26 14.68 2.08
C ILE A 115 3.74 13.25 2.24
N ALA A 116 3.69 12.47 1.15
CA ALA A 116 3.23 11.08 1.19
C ALA A 116 4.04 10.24 2.20
N ARG A 117 5.38 10.39 2.22
CA ARG A 117 6.24 9.70 3.20
C ARG A 117 5.86 10.05 4.64
N ARG A 118 5.72 11.34 4.95
CA ARG A 118 5.37 11.82 6.30
C ARG A 118 4.00 11.31 6.74
N VAL A 119 3.02 11.34 5.84
CA VAL A 119 1.66 10.85 6.10
C VAL A 119 1.65 9.35 6.39
N ILE A 120 2.41 8.57 5.64
CA ILE A 120 2.54 7.12 5.85
C ILE A 120 3.16 6.80 7.22
N TYR A 121 4.21 7.52 7.62
CA TYR A 121 4.80 7.38 8.95
C TYR A 121 3.82 7.76 10.05
N ALA A 122 3.10 8.87 9.90
CA ALA A 122 2.08 9.28 10.85
C ALA A 122 0.98 8.21 11.00
N PHE A 123 0.54 7.60 9.89
CA PHE A 123 -0.44 6.51 9.93
C PHE A 123 0.10 5.24 10.60
N GLN A 124 1.36 4.88 10.37
CA GLN A 124 1.96 3.74 11.05
C GLN A 124 2.04 3.96 12.57
N LEU A 125 2.41 5.17 13.01
CA LEU A 125 2.55 5.52 14.43
C LEU A 125 1.20 5.65 15.15
N THR A 126 0.17 6.14 14.45
CA THR A 126 -1.20 6.27 15.00
C THR A 126 -1.97 4.95 14.96
N ALA A 127 -1.57 4.04 14.07
CA ALA A 127 -2.06 2.67 14.07
C ALA A 127 -1.50 1.87 15.26
N LYS A 128 -2.09 0.70 15.52
CA LYS A 128 -1.56 -0.29 16.48
C LYS A 128 -0.39 -1.05 15.85
N SER A 129 0.74 -0.38 15.67
CA SER A 129 1.94 -0.97 15.08
C SER A 129 2.66 -1.90 16.06
N HIS A 130 3.29 -2.95 15.53
CA HIS A 130 3.99 -3.99 16.30
C HIS A 130 5.26 -4.39 15.54
N LEU A 131 6.27 -4.88 16.26
CA LEU A 131 7.43 -5.52 15.67
C LEU A 131 7.10 -6.98 15.32
N LEU A 132 7.72 -7.49 14.25
CA LEU A 132 7.58 -8.87 13.80
C LEU A 132 8.94 -9.55 13.88
N GLU A 133 9.04 -10.63 14.66
CA GLU A 133 10.25 -11.42 14.78
C GLU A 133 10.21 -12.62 13.83
N PRO A 134 11.30 -12.92 13.10
CA PRO A 134 11.40 -14.12 12.29
C PRO A 134 11.56 -15.38 13.18
N VAL A 135 10.79 -16.43 12.87
CA VAL A 135 10.88 -17.72 13.57
C VAL A 135 11.37 -18.77 12.58
N TYR A 136 12.37 -19.56 12.99
CA TYR A 136 12.90 -20.66 12.19
C TYR A 136 12.32 -21.99 12.68
N LEU A 137 11.88 -22.83 11.75
CA LEU A 137 11.52 -24.23 12.02
C LEU A 137 12.81 -25.04 12.13
N VAL A 138 13.02 -25.70 13.28
CA VAL A 138 14.18 -26.57 13.53
C VAL A 138 13.69 -28.01 13.62
N GLU A 139 14.20 -28.86 12.73
CA GLU A 139 13.99 -30.31 12.77
C GLU A 139 15.24 -30.95 13.38
N ILE A 140 15.05 -31.82 14.39
CA ILE A 140 16.10 -32.49 15.16
C ILE A 140 16.18 -33.96 14.75
#